data_AF-A0A960FY56-F1
#
_entry.id   AF-A0A960FY56-F1
#
_cell.length_a   1.000
_cell.length_b   1.000
_cell.length_c   1.000
_cell.angle_alpha   90.00
_cell.angle_beta   90.00
_cell.angle_gamma   90.00
#
_symmetry.space_group_name_H-M   'P 1'
#
loop_
_entity.id
_entity.type
_entity.pdbx_description
1 polymer ?
#
loop_
_entity_poly.entity_id
_entity_poly.type
_entity_poly.pdbx_seq_one_letter_code
_entity_poly.pdbx_strand_id
1 'polypeptide(L)'
;HPADRHLLADPMAGISGDTRVMFEQMTGGRLQFSEPDDVRELTDQTDVELAGLRFGVRHAPGHTPGSTVFITDADGDVPPIMYSGDLLFAGSIGRTDLPGGDTDAMMRSLAQVVLPQPEEMIVLPGHGEQTSIGRELAGNPFLAQARDHHLEQPPGRGL
;
A
#
# COMPACT_ATOMS: atom_id res chain seq x y z
N HIS A 1 5.25 -6.49 5.43
CA HIS A 1 5.28 -5.97 6.81
C HIS A 1 4.77 -7.04 7.79
N PRO A 2 5.33 -7.16 9.01
CA PRO A 2 4.91 -8.19 9.99
C PRO A 2 3.43 -8.20 10.34
N ALA A 3 2.77 -7.04 10.24
CA ALA A 3 1.33 -6.90 10.54
C ALA A 3 0.42 -7.80 9.68
N ASP A 4 0.85 -8.17 8.47
CA ASP A 4 0.10 -9.04 7.57
C ASP A 4 0.65 -10.47 7.51
N ARG A 5 1.60 -10.84 8.37
CA ARG A 5 2.27 -12.15 8.33
C ARG A 5 1.28 -13.32 8.38
N HIS A 6 0.19 -13.16 9.13
CA HIS A 6 -0.88 -14.15 9.24
C HIS A 6 -1.54 -14.48 7.88
N LEU A 7 -1.59 -13.52 6.94
CA LEU A 7 -2.15 -13.71 5.60
C LEU A 7 -1.29 -14.62 4.71
N LEU A 8 -0.03 -14.88 5.07
CA LEU A 8 0.82 -15.84 4.35
C LEU A 8 0.31 -17.29 4.53
N ALA A 9 -0.22 -17.60 5.71
CA ALA A 9 -0.78 -18.92 6.02
C ALA A 9 -2.30 -18.98 5.87
N ASP A 10 -3.00 -17.85 6.00
CA ASP A 10 -4.46 -17.75 5.79
C ASP A 10 -4.81 -16.50 4.95
N PRO A 11 -4.59 -16.54 3.62
CA PRO A 11 -4.92 -15.40 2.75
C PRO A 11 -6.43 -15.10 2.72
N MET A 12 -7.27 -16.07 3.12
CA MET A 12 -8.73 -15.89 3.15
C MET A 12 -9.18 -15.02 4.32
N ALA A 13 -8.32 -14.76 5.31
CA ALA A 13 -8.63 -13.85 6.41
C ALA A 13 -8.77 -12.38 5.97
N GLY A 14 -8.19 -11.99 4.83
CA GLY A 14 -8.22 -10.62 4.30
C GLY A 14 -9.33 -10.32 3.29
N ILE A 15 -10.16 -11.31 2.92
CA ILE A 15 -11.21 -11.15 1.90
C ILE A 15 -12.62 -11.16 2.51
N SER A 16 -13.63 -10.85 1.69
CA SER A 16 -15.02 -10.93 2.14
C SER A 16 -15.46 -12.37 2.41
N GLY A 17 -16.40 -12.56 3.34
CA GLY A 17 -16.96 -13.88 3.65
C GLY A 17 -17.59 -14.57 2.45
N ASP A 18 -18.30 -13.82 1.61
CA ASP A 18 -18.92 -14.34 0.39
C ASP A 18 -17.86 -14.80 -0.62
N THR A 19 -16.78 -14.02 -0.80
CA THR A 19 -15.66 -14.39 -1.67
C THR A 19 -14.96 -15.64 -1.15
N ARG A 20 -14.79 -15.77 0.18
CA ARG A 20 -14.22 -16.95 0.81
C ARG A 20 -15.06 -18.20 0.51
N VAL A 21 -16.38 -18.12 0.69
CA VAL A 21 -17.29 -19.25 0.38
C VAL A 21 -17.20 -19.64 -1.09
N MET A 22 -17.17 -18.66 -2.00
CA MET A 22 -17.02 -18.92 -3.44
C MET A 22 -15.69 -19.62 -3.74
N PHE A 23 -14.59 -19.17 -3.13
CA PHE A 23 -13.27 -19.76 -3.30
C PHE A 23 -13.20 -21.21 -2.77
N GLU A 24 -13.78 -21.47 -1.59
CA GLU A 24 -13.89 -22.80 -1.01
C GLU A 24 -14.69 -23.75 -1.93
N GLN A 25 -15.79 -23.27 -2.52
CA GLN A 25 -16.57 -24.06 -3.49
C GLN A 25 -15.80 -24.36 -4.78
N MET A 26 -15.09 -23.37 -5.34
CA MET A 26 -14.30 -23.53 -6.57
C MET A 26 -13.14 -24.50 -6.39
N THR A 27 -12.51 -24.50 -5.21
CA THR A 27 -11.31 -25.30 -4.90
C THR A 27 -11.65 -26.64 -4.24
N GLY A 28 -12.93 -26.85 -3.90
CA GLY A 28 -13.39 -27.98 -3.11
C GLY A 28 -12.77 -28.03 -1.71
N GLY A 29 -12.33 -26.89 -1.18
CA GLY A 29 -11.63 -26.78 0.11
C GLY A 29 -10.27 -27.50 0.17
N ARG A 30 -9.64 -27.77 -0.98
CA ARG A 30 -8.40 -28.57 -1.04
C ARG A 30 -7.12 -27.74 -1.06
N LEU A 31 -7.21 -26.43 -1.29
CA LEU A 31 -6.03 -25.58 -1.25
C LEU A 31 -5.60 -25.39 0.20
N GLN A 32 -4.34 -25.70 0.47
CA GLN A 32 -3.68 -25.43 1.73
C GLN A 32 -2.64 -24.36 1.48
N PHE A 33 -2.69 -23.32 2.31
CA PHE A 33 -1.67 -22.30 2.34
C PHE A 33 -0.81 -22.54 3.57
N SER A 34 0.48 -22.29 3.43
CA SER A 34 1.44 -22.32 4.51
C SER A 34 2.38 -21.14 4.33
N GLU A 35 2.94 -20.68 5.43
CA GLU A 35 3.98 -19.66 5.38
C GLU A 35 5.17 -20.16 4.52
N PRO A 36 5.78 -19.31 3.68
CA PRO A 36 6.97 -19.67 2.91
C PRO A 36 8.17 -20.02 3.80
N ASP A 37 9.11 -20.82 3.26
CA ASP A 37 10.32 -21.23 3.99
C ASP A 37 11.31 -20.07 4.26
N ASP A 38 11.36 -19.07 3.37
CA ASP A 38 12.17 -17.84 3.54
C ASP A 38 11.23 -16.63 3.57
N VAL A 39 11.03 -16.08 4.78
CA VAL A 39 10.27 -14.85 5.00
C VAL A 39 11.20 -13.80 5.58
N ARG A 40 11.29 -12.66 4.89
CA ARG A 40 12.04 -11.49 5.35
C ARG A 40 11.08 -10.37 5.68
N GLU A 41 11.14 -9.91 6.91
CA GLU A 41 10.30 -8.84 7.40
C GLU A 41 10.88 -7.49 6.98
N LEU A 42 10.01 -6.63 6.44
CA LEU A 42 10.33 -5.25 6.12
C LEU A 42 9.42 -4.34 6.95
N THR A 43 10.03 -3.35 7.61
CA THR A 43 9.36 -2.35 8.44
C THR A 43 9.47 -0.97 7.79
N ASP A 44 8.77 0.02 8.36
CA ASP A 44 8.86 1.39 7.88
C ASP A 44 10.31 1.91 7.88
N GLN A 45 10.60 2.79 6.92
CA GLN A 45 11.89 3.46 6.74
C GLN A 45 13.10 2.52 6.67
N THR A 46 12.90 1.30 6.15
CA THR A 46 13.99 0.39 5.81
C THR A 46 14.37 0.54 4.35
N ASP A 47 15.64 0.24 4.04
CA ASP A 47 16.09 0.08 2.67
C ASP A 47 16.34 -1.39 2.39
N VAL A 48 15.98 -1.85 1.19
CA VAL A 48 16.27 -3.21 0.73
C VAL A 48 16.91 -3.16 -0.66
N GLU A 49 17.95 -3.98 -0.85
CA GLU A 49 18.59 -4.15 -2.15
C GLU A 49 18.16 -5.50 -2.75
N LEU A 50 17.55 -5.47 -3.93
CA LEU A 50 17.06 -6.65 -4.63
C LEU A 50 17.38 -6.52 -6.12
N ALA A 51 18.02 -7.55 -6.69
CA ALA A 51 18.40 -7.59 -8.11
C ALA A 51 19.22 -6.36 -8.58
N GLY A 52 20.02 -5.77 -7.70
CA GLY A 52 20.83 -4.58 -7.99
C GLY A 52 20.07 -3.26 -7.93
N LEU A 53 18.81 -3.28 -7.48
CA LEU A 53 17.99 -2.09 -7.26
C LEU A 53 17.85 -1.82 -5.75
N ARG A 54 17.97 -0.56 -5.35
CA ARG A 54 17.69 -0.11 -3.98
C ARG A 54 16.24 0.37 -3.90
N PHE A 55 15.52 -0.13 -2.91
CA PHE A 55 14.16 0.29 -2.61
C PHE A 55 14.08 0.88 -1.20
N GLY A 56 13.60 2.11 -1.10
CA GLY A 56 13.11 2.67 0.15
C GLY A 56 11.73 2.10 0.46
N VAL A 57 11.58 1.49 1.62
CA VAL A 57 10.33 0.90 2.09
C VAL A 57 9.59 1.95 2.93
N ARG A 58 8.29 2.11 2.68
CA ARG A 58 7.41 2.94 3.53
C ARG A 58 6.18 2.15 3.93
N HIS A 59 5.92 2.07 5.24
CA HIS A 59 4.69 1.47 5.74
C HIS A 59 3.52 2.41 5.45
N ALA A 60 2.44 1.87 4.91
CA ALA A 60 1.29 2.62 4.43
C ALA A 60 -0.01 1.87 4.74
N PRO A 61 -0.35 1.67 6.03
CA PRO A 61 -1.55 0.95 6.42
C PRO A 61 -2.82 1.64 5.93
N GLY A 62 -3.85 0.85 5.65
CA GLY A 62 -5.16 1.37 5.28
C GLY A 62 -5.96 0.39 4.43
N HIS A 63 -5.39 -0.11 3.34
CA HIS A 63 -5.99 -1.22 2.61
C HIS A 63 -5.91 -2.52 3.43
N THR A 64 -4.73 -2.75 4.01
CA THR A 64 -4.46 -3.77 5.03
C THR A 64 -3.57 -3.18 6.12
N PRO A 65 -3.44 -3.83 7.29
CA PRO A 65 -2.56 -3.36 8.37
C PRO A 65 -1.07 -3.32 7.99
N GLY A 66 -0.62 -4.19 7.08
CA GLY A 66 0.77 -4.29 6.64
C GLY A 66 1.05 -3.76 5.23
N SER A 67 0.09 -3.11 4.58
CA SER A 67 0.27 -2.40 3.31
C SER A 67 1.54 -1.55 3.33
N THR A 68 2.36 -1.67 2.29
CA THR A 68 3.70 -1.09 2.19
C THR A 68 3.93 -0.65 0.75
N VAL A 69 4.61 0.48 0.56
CA VAL A 69 5.05 0.94 -0.75
C VAL A 69 6.57 0.87 -0.87
N PHE A 70 7.04 0.71 -2.10
CA PHE A 70 8.46 0.69 -2.42
C PHE A 70 8.79 1.86 -3.34
N ILE A 71 9.83 2.61 -2.99
CA ILE A 71 10.25 3.81 -3.72
C ILE A 71 11.68 3.58 -4.21
N THR A 72 11.91 3.90 -5.47
CA THR A 72 13.25 3.94 -6.08
C THR A 72 13.70 5.39 -6.22
N ASP A 73 15.01 5.61 -6.14
CA ASP A 73 15.61 6.89 -6.52
C ASP A 73 15.60 7.05 -8.05
N ALA A 74 15.78 8.28 -8.51
CA ALA A 74 16.01 8.54 -9.93
C ALA A 74 17.32 7.87 -10.40
N ASP A 75 17.32 7.32 -11.62
CA ASP A 75 18.49 6.71 -12.24
C ASP A 75 18.66 7.19 -13.69
N GLY A 76 19.61 8.10 -13.91
CA GLY A 76 19.83 8.73 -15.21
C GLY A 76 18.59 9.49 -15.68
N ASP A 77 18.03 9.05 -16.82
CA ASP A 77 16.81 9.62 -17.41
C ASP A 77 15.52 8.99 -16.86
N VAL A 78 15.63 8.03 -15.93
CA VAL A 78 14.47 7.38 -15.29
C VAL A 78 14.08 8.17 -14.03
N PRO A 79 12.86 8.72 -13.96
CA PRO A 79 12.38 9.40 -12.76
C PRO A 79 12.23 8.41 -11.58
N PRO A 80 12.14 8.89 -10.34
CA PRO A 80 11.87 8.00 -9.22
C PRO A 80 10.52 7.30 -9.39
N ILE A 81 10.44 6.04 -8.97
CA ILE A 81 9.24 5.20 -9.15
C ILE A 81 8.72 4.76 -7.78
N MET A 82 7.42 4.95 -7.55
CA MET A 82 6.68 4.37 -6.44
C MET A 82 5.87 3.16 -6.91
N TYR A 83 6.16 1.99 -6.35
CA TYR A 83 5.29 0.82 -6.40
C TYR A 83 4.30 0.94 -5.25
N SER A 84 3.11 1.48 -5.54
CA SER A 84 2.17 1.91 -4.50
C SER A 84 1.32 0.77 -3.92
N GLY A 85 1.35 -0.41 -4.54
CA GLY A 85 0.39 -1.47 -4.20
C GLY A 85 -1.03 -0.91 -4.26
N ASP A 86 -1.82 -1.14 -3.21
CA ASP A 86 -3.19 -0.65 -3.10
C ASP A 86 -3.34 0.65 -2.29
N LEU A 87 -2.25 1.42 -2.11
CA LEU A 87 -2.29 2.75 -1.49
C LEU A 87 -2.89 3.79 -2.44
N LEU A 88 -2.37 3.87 -3.67
CA LEU A 88 -2.71 4.92 -4.65
C LEU A 88 -2.85 4.32 -6.04
N PHE A 89 -3.98 4.62 -6.68
CA PHE A 89 -4.29 4.27 -8.07
C PHE A 89 -4.53 5.53 -8.90
N ALA A 90 -4.61 5.39 -10.22
CA ALA A 90 -5.05 6.46 -11.11
C ALA A 90 -6.47 6.93 -10.73
N GLY A 91 -6.58 8.14 -10.19
CA GLY A 91 -7.84 8.77 -9.77
C GLY A 91 -8.56 8.11 -8.59
N SER A 92 -7.94 7.14 -7.90
CA SER A 92 -8.57 6.38 -6.82
C SER A 92 -7.55 5.79 -5.83
N ILE A 93 -8.01 4.96 -4.88
CA ILE A 93 -7.22 4.27 -3.85
C ILE A 93 -7.75 2.84 -3.66
N GLY A 94 -6.99 1.98 -2.97
CA GLY A 94 -7.47 0.68 -2.53
C GLY A 94 -8.63 0.78 -1.54
N ARG A 95 -9.47 -0.26 -1.52
CA ARG A 95 -10.62 -0.32 -0.61
C ARG A 95 -10.17 -0.47 0.85
N THR A 96 -10.95 0.04 1.79
CA THR A 96 -10.60 0.06 3.22
C THR A 96 -11.68 -0.61 4.10
N ASP A 97 -12.63 -1.30 3.49
CA ASP A 97 -13.85 -1.83 4.13
C ASP A 97 -13.82 -3.36 4.35
N LEU A 98 -12.74 -4.04 3.95
CA LEU A 98 -12.52 -5.47 4.21
C LEU A 98 -11.83 -5.71 5.55
N PRO A 99 -11.77 -6.95 6.06
CA PRO A 99 -11.05 -7.27 7.29
C PRO A 99 -9.62 -6.71 7.28
N GLY A 100 -9.30 -5.92 8.30
CA GLY A 100 -8.01 -5.23 8.44
C GLY A 100 -7.90 -3.89 7.72
N GLY A 101 -8.88 -3.52 6.88
CA GLY A 101 -8.97 -2.20 6.27
C GLY A 101 -9.33 -1.10 7.27
N ASP A 102 -8.78 0.10 7.07
CA ASP A 102 -8.97 1.28 7.91
C ASP A 102 -8.85 2.56 7.08
N THR A 103 -9.96 3.29 6.92
CA THR A 103 -10.01 4.54 6.15
C THR A 103 -9.19 5.66 6.78
N ASP A 104 -9.18 5.79 8.11
CA ASP A 104 -8.42 6.85 8.77
C ASP A 104 -6.91 6.58 8.66
N ALA A 105 -6.50 5.32 8.77
CA ALA A 105 -5.13 4.91 8.49
C ALA A 105 -4.74 5.20 7.04
N MET A 106 -5.62 4.86 6.08
CA MET A 106 -5.40 5.16 4.66
C MET A 106 -5.18 6.66 4.42
N MET A 107 -6.01 7.54 4.99
CA MET A 107 -5.84 9.00 4.84
C MET A 107 -4.52 9.50 5.43
N ARG A 108 -4.10 8.97 6.60
CA ARG A 108 -2.79 9.28 7.17
C ARG A 108 -1.64 8.80 6.27
N SER A 109 -1.74 7.59 5.74
CA SER A 109 -0.74 7.01 4.84
C SER A 109 -0.60 7.82 3.55
N LEU A 110 -1.71 8.20 2.91
CA LEU A 110 -1.70 9.08 1.74
C LEU A 110 -1.02 10.43 2.06
N ALA A 111 -1.37 11.04 3.19
CA ALA A 111 -0.80 12.32 3.60
C ALA A 111 0.71 12.25 3.86
N GLN A 112 1.18 11.18 4.50
CA GLN A 112 2.58 11.03 4.93
C GLN A 112 3.49 10.48 3.84
N VAL A 113 2.96 9.58 2.99
CA VAL A 113 3.76 8.83 2.02
C VAL A 113 3.65 9.40 0.61
N VAL A 114 2.48 9.93 0.22
CA VAL A 114 2.21 10.38 -1.16
C VAL A 114 2.38 11.88 -1.31
N LEU A 115 1.75 12.70 -0.45
CA LEU A 115 1.77 14.16 -0.60
C LEU A 115 3.18 14.79 -0.61
N PRO A 116 4.19 14.28 0.12
CA PRO A 116 5.54 14.87 0.10
C PRO A 116 6.38 14.49 -1.14
N GLN A 117 5.88 13.61 -2.01
CA GLN A 117 6.65 13.09 -3.14
C GLN A 117 6.74 14.11 -4.29
N PRO A 118 7.83 14.06 -5.08
CA PRO A 118 7.98 14.94 -6.23
C PRO A 118 6.97 14.61 -7.33
N GLU A 119 6.48 15.63 -8.04
CA GLU A 119 5.41 15.49 -9.04
C GLU A 119 5.79 14.58 -10.23
N GLU A 120 7.07 14.57 -10.59
CA GLU A 120 7.64 13.73 -11.66
C GLU A 120 7.70 12.24 -11.32
N MET A 121 7.51 11.87 -10.05
CA MET A 121 7.53 10.46 -9.63
C MET A 121 6.42 9.67 -10.32
N ILE A 122 6.82 8.56 -10.94
CA ILE A 122 5.91 7.61 -11.58
C ILE A 122 5.33 6.69 -10.52
N VAL A 123 4.03 6.42 -10.62
CA VAL A 123 3.31 5.51 -9.73
C VAL A 123 2.90 4.28 -10.51
N LEU A 124 3.37 3.12 -10.08
CA LEU A 124 2.99 1.81 -10.56
C LEU A 124 2.07 1.15 -9.52
N PRO A 125 0.74 1.17 -9.74
CA PRO A 125 -0.20 0.62 -8.78
C PRO A 125 -0.23 -0.92 -8.79
N GLY A 126 -0.76 -1.49 -7.72
CA GLY A 126 -1.06 -2.94 -7.66
C GLY A 126 -2.10 -3.37 -8.71
N HIS A 127 -2.98 -2.44 -9.10
CA HIS A 127 -4.05 -2.67 -10.05
C HIS A 127 -4.31 -1.43 -10.93
N GLY A 128 -4.74 -1.67 -12.16
CA GLY A 128 -5.08 -0.60 -13.11
C GLY A 128 -3.87 -0.02 -13.83
N GLU A 129 -4.08 1.17 -14.43
CA GLU A 129 -3.09 1.85 -15.27
C GLU A 129 -2.08 2.64 -14.42
N GLN A 130 -0.87 2.80 -14.93
CA GLN A 130 0.16 3.66 -14.32
C GLN A 130 -0.26 5.14 -14.28
N THR A 131 0.27 5.89 -13.30
CA THR A 131 0.06 7.34 -13.17
C THR A 131 1.33 8.06 -12.68
N SER A 132 1.22 9.33 -12.29
CA SER A 132 2.30 10.09 -11.64
C SER A 132 1.76 10.87 -10.45
N ILE A 133 2.64 11.19 -9.49
CA ILE A 133 2.28 11.99 -8.32
C ILE A 133 1.66 13.33 -8.75
N GLY A 134 2.24 14.03 -9.72
CA GLY A 134 1.71 15.29 -10.22
C GLY A 134 0.29 15.18 -10.78
N ARG A 135 -0.02 14.10 -11.53
CA ARG A 135 -1.39 13.87 -12.02
C ARG A 135 -2.36 13.64 -10.87
N GLU A 136 -1.98 12.81 -9.90
CA GLU A 136 -2.85 12.48 -8.79
C GLU A 136 -3.06 13.68 -7.85
N LEU A 137 -2.03 14.49 -7.59
CA LEU A 137 -2.17 15.72 -6.81
C LEU A 137 -3.14 16.72 -7.46
N ALA A 138 -3.19 16.76 -8.79
CA ALA A 138 -4.06 17.66 -9.53
C ALA A 138 -5.53 17.21 -9.57
N GLY A 139 -5.81 15.91 -9.49
CA GLY A 139 -7.14 15.38 -9.82
C GLY A 139 -7.69 14.27 -8.94
N ASN A 140 -6.89 13.65 -8.06
CA ASN A 140 -7.35 12.54 -7.22
C ASN A 140 -8.13 13.09 -6.00
N PRO A 141 -9.44 12.81 -5.88
CA PRO A 141 -10.24 13.36 -4.80
C PRO A 141 -9.82 12.85 -3.41
N PHE A 142 -9.22 11.65 -3.32
CA PHE A 142 -8.76 11.09 -2.06
C PHE A 142 -7.49 11.79 -1.54
N LEU A 143 -6.65 12.35 -2.42
CA LEU A 143 -5.51 13.17 -1.99
C LEU A 143 -5.93 14.53 -1.47
N ALA A 144 -7.03 15.09 -1.99
CA ALA A 144 -7.65 16.28 -1.39
C ALA A 144 -8.17 15.96 0.02
N GLN A 145 -8.91 14.84 0.18
CA GLN A 145 -9.40 14.39 1.48
C GLN A 145 -8.26 14.12 2.48
N ALA A 146 -7.20 13.44 2.05
CA ALA A 146 -6.04 13.16 2.89
C ALA A 146 -5.35 14.44 3.37
N ARG A 147 -5.24 15.45 2.51
CA ARG A 147 -4.70 16.78 2.87
C ARG A 147 -5.57 17.46 3.91
N ASP A 148 -6.89 17.46 3.73
CA ASP A 148 -7.82 18.08 4.68
C ASP A 148 -7.80 17.35 6.03
N HIS A 149 -7.86 16.01 6.00
CA HIS A 149 -7.75 15.16 7.20
C HIS A 149 -6.42 15.40 7.95
N HIS A 150 -5.30 15.61 7.25
CA HIS A 150 -4.01 15.90 7.88
C HIS A 150 -3.99 17.27 8.57
N LEU A 151 -4.68 18.27 8.01
CA LEU A 151 -4.76 19.62 8.61
C LEU A 151 -5.67 19.65 9.85
N GLU A 152 -6.70 18.80 9.89
CA GLU A 152 -7.64 18.72 11.01
C GLU A 152 -7.07 17.97 12.23
N GLN A 153 -6.05 17.14 12.03
CA GLN A 153 -5.35 16.44 13.11
C GLN A 153 -4.19 17.33 13.59
N PRO A 154 -4.28 18.02 14.76
CA PRO A 154 -3.19 18.84 15.25
C PRO A 154 -1.93 17.99 15.42
N PRO A 155 -0.71 18.55 15.24
CA PRO A 155 0.51 17.80 15.49
C PRO A 155 0.46 17.24 16.91
N GLY A 156 0.38 15.91 17.00
CA GLY A 156 0.32 15.22 18.28
C GLY A 156 1.53 15.65 19.11
N ARG A 157 1.27 16.16 20.32
CA ARG A 157 2.30 16.29 21.35
C ARG A 157 2.91 14.91 21.51
N GLY A 158 4.15 14.75 21.05
CA GLY A 158 4.93 13.54 21.28
C GLY A 158 4.88 13.19 22.76
N LEU A 159 4.59 11.93 23.04
CA LEU A 159 4.90 11.28 24.31
C LEU A 159 6.37 10.87 24.29
#